data_AF-A0A2T5J9L7-F1
#
_entry.id   AF-A0A2T5J9L7-F1
#
_cell.length_a   1.000
_cell.length_b   1.000
_cell.length_c   1.000
_cell.angle_alpha   90.00
_cell.angle_beta   90.00
_cell.angle_gamma   90.00
#
_symmetry.space_group_name_H-M   'P 1'
#
loop_
_entity.id
_entity.type
_entity.pdbx_description
1 polymer ?
#
loop_
_entity_poly.entity_id
_entity_poly.type
_entity_poly.pdbx_seq_one_letter_code
_entity_poly.pdbx_strand_id
1 'polypeptide(L)'
;MKTLHQLPFFAVLAILTSCSGRQPLKVNIDSVSNHLGPGKHSFVAAFEKDTAKLNLDITPKGQITGQLAVNYQRADTIIATRESTNGNLTGEFKGDTLMVDYYFTCGNNKDVKYINPVALLHRGDTLIMGNGRIYSYLGRTYFDPHTPIDFKKSKFRFLPVKK
;
A
#
# COMPACT_ATOMS: atom_id res chain seq x y z
N MET A 1 -49.34 36.62 -65.26
CA MET A 1 -48.27 36.08 -66.12
C MET A 1 -47.36 35.23 -65.24
N LYS A 2 -47.43 33.88 -65.39
CA LYS A 2 -46.38 32.98 -65.92
C LYS A 2 -45.40 32.50 -64.81
N THR A 3 -45.64 31.32 -64.21
CA THR A 3 -45.04 29.97 -64.49
C THR A 3 -43.56 29.86 -64.08
N LEU A 4 -43.16 29.09 -63.06
CA LEU A 4 -43.04 27.61 -62.92
C LEU A 4 -41.83 26.98 -63.66
N HIS A 5 -40.99 26.23 -62.91
CA HIS A 5 -40.05 25.12 -63.23
C HIS A 5 -38.59 25.37 -62.77
N GLN A 6 -37.75 24.44 -62.27
CA GLN A 6 -37.79 23.04 -61.78
C GLN A 6 -36.41 22.76 -61.13
N LEU A 7 -36.34 21.72 -60.29
CA LEU A 7 -35.17 21.08 -59.64
C LEU A 7 -34.17 20.44 -60.66
N PRO A 8 -32.92 20.03 -60.31
CA PRO A 8 -32.64 18.80 -59.53
C PRO A 8 -31.47 18.91 -58.50
N PHE A 9 -31.56 18.28 -57.33
CA PHE A 9 -31.11 16.90 -57.05
C PHE A 9 -29.58 16.71 -57.16
N PHE A 10 -28.86 16.76 -56.02
CA PHE A 10 -27.80 15.80 -55.70
C PHE A 10 -27.69 15.65 -54.18
N ALA A 11 -28.20 14.50 -53.73
CA ALA A 11 -27.95 13.97 -52.41
C ALA A 11 -26.46 13.60 -52.28
N VAL A 12 -25.79 14.08 -51.24
CA VAL A 12 -24.67 13.34 -50.64
C VAL A 12 -24.88 13.36 -49.13
N LEU A 13 -25.40 12.23 -48.69
CA LEU A 13 -25.51 11.79 -47.31
C LEU A 13 -24.11 11.38 -46.84
N ALA A 14 -23.38 12.28 -46.18
CA ALA A 14 -22.18 11.91 -45.43
C ALA A 14 -22.57 11.53 -43.99
N ILE A 15 -23.02 10.28 -43.81
CA ILE A 15 -23.12 9.67 -42.48
C ILE A 15 -21.69 9.32 -42.06
N LEU A 16 -21.06 10.20 -41.27
CA LEU A 16 -19.96 9.78 -40.41
C LEU A 16 -20.57 9.25 -39.12
N THR A 17 -20.89 7.96 -39.09
CA THR A 17 -21.10 7.24 -37.84
C THR A 17 -19.75 7.05 -37.15
N SER A 18 -19.33 8.03 -36.35
CA SER A 18 -18.33 7.80 -35.30
C SER A 18 -19.07 7.49 -34.01
N CYS A 19 -19.47 6.22 -33.85
CA CYS A 19 -19.85 5.68 -32.55
C CYS A 19 -18.68 4.83 -32.04
N SER A 20 -17.82 5.50 -31.29
CA SER A 20 -17.33 4.96 -30.03
C SER A 20 -17.24 6.14 -29.09
N GLY A 21 -18.40 6.66 -28.70
CA GLY A 21 -18.54 7.46 -27.50
C GLY A 21 -18.05 6.62 -26.33
N ARG A 22 -16.74 6.66 -26.08
CA ARG A 22 -16.20 6.32 -24.77
C ARG A 22 -16.78 7.38 -23.85
N GLN A 23 -17.89 7.06 -23.21
CA GLN A 23 -18.22 7.71 -21.97
C GLN A 23 -16.93 7.69 -21.15
N PRO A 24 -16.40 8.83 -20.67
CA PRO A 24 -15.36 8.76 -19.67
C PRO A 24 -15.93 7.83 -18.60
N LEU A 25 -15.18 6.78 -18.28
CA LEU A 25 -15.53 5.86 -17.22
C LEU A 25 -15.95 6.74 -16.06
N LYS A 26 -17.23 6.73 -15.72
CA LYS A 26 -17.72 7.44 -14.53
C LYS A 26 -17.20 6.58 -13.38
N VAL A 27 -15.90 6.74 -13.10
CA VAL A 27 -15.33 6.31 -11.84
C VAL A 27 -16.19 7.03 -10.83
N ASN A 28 -17.01 6.27 -10.13
CA ASN A 28 -17.60 6.77 -8.91
C ASN A 28 -16.40 7.05 -8.00
N ILE A 29 -15.95 8.31 -7.96
CA ILE A 29 -14.92 8.80 -7.04
C ILE A 29 -15.57 9.03 -5.66
N ASP A 30 -16.53 8.19 -5.26
CA ASP A 30 -17.07 8.20 -3.90
C ASP A 30 -16.46 7.09 -3.04
N SER A 31 -15.43 6.37 -3.52
CA SER A 31 -14.59 5.51 -2.66
C SER A 31 -13.29 5.05 -3.33
N VAL A 32 -12.39 5.97 -3.68
CA VAL A 32 -10.96 5.61 -3.56
C VAL A 32 -10.72 5.52 -2.06
N SER A 33 -10.99 4.36 -1.47
CA SER A 33 -10.75 4.15 -0.06
C SER A 33 -9.27 4.39 0.19
N ASN A 34 -8.95 5.43 0.95
CA ASN A 34 -7.57 5.76 1.29
C ASN A 34 -6.90 4.66 2.14
N HIS A 35 -7.67 3.65 2.57
CA HIS A 35 -7.22 2.54 3.40
C HIS A 35 -7.87 1.21 2.99
N LEU A 36 -7.27 0.11 3.44
CA LEU A 36 -7.80 -1.25 3.27
C LEU A 36 -9.10 -1.43 4.05
N GLY A 37 -10.08 -2.11 3.45
CA GLY A 37 -11.34 -2.44 4.11
C GLY A 37 -11.20 -3.51 5.20
N PRO A 38 -12.24 -3.74 6.03
CA PRO A 38 -12.25 -4.77 7.05
C PRO A 38 -11.97 -6.18 6.49
N GLY A 39 -11.35 -7.04 7.31
CA GLY A 39 -11.03 -8.42 6.97
C GLY A 39 -9.54 -8.73 7.00
N LYS A 40 -9.19 -9.90 6.45
CA LYS A 40 -7.81 -10.43 6.44
C LYS A 40 -7.12 -10.15 5.12
N HIS A 41 -5.95 -9.53 5.20
CA HIS A 41 -5.13 -9.16 4.04
C HIS A 41 -3.73 -9.73 4.19
N SER A 42 -3.16 -10.21 3.09
CA SER A 42 -1.80 -10.76 3.04
C SER A 42 -1.00 -10.08 1.96
N PHE A 43 0.23 -9.72 2.28
CA PHE A 43 1.15 -9.06 1.37
C PHE A 43 2.55 -9.66 1.46
N VAL A 44 3.30 -9.52 0.38
CA VAL A 44 4.70 -9.90 0.29
C VAL A 44 5.53 -8.79 -0.33
N ALA A 45 6.78 -8.67 0.09
CA ALA A 45 7.75 -7.76 -0.50
C ALA A 45 9.10 -8.47 -0.63
N ALA A 46 9.92 -8.03 -1.58
CA ALA A 46 11.31 -8.41 -1.69
C ALA A 46 12.14 -7.18 -2.04
N PHE A 47 13.37 -7.12 -1.52
CA PHE A 47 14.34 -6.09 -1.85
C PHE A 47 15.73 -6.71 -1.82
N GLU A 48 16.41 -6.69 -2.97
CA GLU A 48 17.66 -7.43 -3.17
C GLU A 48 17.51 -8.90 -2.73
N LYS A 49 18.19 -9.32 -1.66
CA LYS A 49 18.12 -10.68 -1.13
C LYS A 49 17.11 -10.84 0.03
N ASP A 50 16.57 -9.74 0.53
CA ASP A 50 15.68 -9.74 1.68
C ASP A 50 14.22 -9.94 1.25
N THR A 51 13.45 -10.63 2.09
CA THR A 51 12.02 -10.83 1.86
C THR A 51 11.21 -10.46 3.08
N ALA A 52 9.97 -10.04 2.86
CA ALA A 52 9.03 -9.74 3.93
C ALA A 52 7.64 -10.28 3.61
N LYS A 53 6.95 -10.76 4.66
CA LYS A 53 5.55 -11.16 4.61
C LYS A 53 4.79 -10.40 5.68
N LEU A 54 3.69 -9.78 5.28
CA LEU A 54 2.80 -9.00 6.13
C LEU A 54 1.41 -9.61 6.08
N ASN A 55 0.85 -9.94 7.24
CA ASN A 55 -0.56 -10.30 7.36
C ASN A 55 -1.24 -9.29 8.28
N LEU A 56 -2.39 -8.78 7.85
CA LEU A 56 -3.22 -7.83 8.58
C LEU A 56 -4.60 -8.42 8.82
N ASP A 57 -5.15 -8.15 10.00
CA ASP A 57 -6.56 -8.36 10.34
C ASP A 57 -7.14 -7.01 10.76
N ILE A 58 -8.11 -6.53 9.97
CA ILE A 58 -8.71 -5.21 10.10
C ILE A 58 -10.14 -5.38 10.60
N THR A 59 -10.41 -4.86 11.78
CA THR A 59 -11.78 -4.88 12.33
C THR A 59 -12.69 -3.89 11.59
N PRO A 60 -14.03 -4.06 11.64
CA PRO A 60 -14.97 -3.08 11.10
C PRO A 60 -14.83 -1.67 11.69
N LYS A 61 -14.21 -1.55 12.87
CA LYS A 61 -13.93 -0.27 13.54
C LYS A 61 -12.60 0.35 13.12
N GLY A 62 -11.85 -0.26 12.21
CA GLY A 62 -10.56 0.24 11.72
C GLY A 62 -9.36 -0.08 12.60
N GLN A 63 -9.53 -0.82 13.71
CA GLN A 63 -8.40 -1.33 14.48
C GLN A 63 -7.67 -2.43 13.71
N ILE A 64 -6.34 -2.40 13.73
CA ILE A 64 -5.50 -3.30 12.95
C ILE A 64 -4.60 -4.10 13.88
N THR A 65 -4.59 -5.41 13.66
CA THR A 65 -3.61 -6.34 14.22
C THR A 65 -2.94 -7.11 13.09
N GLY A 66 -1.79 -7.71 13.34
CA GLY A 66 -1.13 -8.46 12.28
C GLY A 66 0.20 -9.07 12.68
N GLN A 67 0.88 -9.62 11.69
CA GLN A 67 2.21 -10.19 11.82
C GLN A 67 3.08 -9.68 10.67
N LEU A 68 4.29 -9.27 11.01
CA LEU A 68 5.34 -8.96 10.05
C LEU A 68 6.53 -9.91 10.28
N ALA A 69 6.86 -10.64 9.23
CA ALA A 69 8.03 -11.49 9.14
C ALA A 69 8.98 -10.87 8.12
N VAL A 70 10.23 -10.59 8.51
CA VAL A 70 11.28 -10.14 7.60
C VAL A 70 12.44 -11.12 7.67
N ASN A 71 12.87 -11.62 6.52
CA ASN A 71 14.04 -12.47 6.38
C ASN A 71 15.17 -11.64 5.78
N TYR A 72 16.17 -11.34 6.60
CA TYR A 72 17.39 -10.68 6.12
C TYR A 72 18.40 -11.73 5.63
N GLN A 73 18.88 -11.58 4.40
CA GLN A 73 19.95 -12.39 3.83
C GLN A 73 21.22 -11.55 3.71
N ARG A 74 21.96 -11.47 4.82
CA ARG A 74 23.26 -10.80 4.86
C ARG A 74 24.36 -11.76 4.38
N ALA A 75 25.18 -11.28 3.45
CA ALA A 75 26.25 -12.07 2.81
C ALA A 75 27.60 -11.96 3.55
N ASP A 76 27.70 -11.10 4.56
CA ASP A 76 28.95 -10.69 5.22
C ASP A 76 29.23 -11.37 6.57
N THR A 77 28.40 -12.31 7.01
CA THR A 77 28.65 -13.09 8.23
C THR A 77 28.96 -14.54 7.89
N ILE A 78 30.14 -15.03 8.30
CA ILE A 78 30.60 -16.44 8.19
C ILE A 78 29.64 -17.43 8.88
N ILE A 79 28.75 -16.91 9.74
CA ILE A 79 27.52 -17.58 10.16
C ILE A 79 26.38 -16.85 9.46
N ALA A 80 25.77 -17.47 8.45
CA ALA A 80 24.51 -16.98 7.87
C ALA A 80 23.39 -17.11 8.91
N THR A 81 23.42 -16.33 9.99
CA THR A 81 22.27 -16.11 10.85
C THR A 81 21.25 -15.38 10.01
N ARG A 82 20.32 -16.15 9.43
CA ARG A 82 19.06 -15.64 8.90
C ARG A 82 18.36 -14.96 10.06
N GLU A 83 18.62 -13.68 10.27
CA GLU A 83 17.91 -12.89 11.26
C GLU A 83 16.49 -12.71 10.71
N SER A 84 15.63 -13.68 11.04
CA SER A 84 14.21 -13.59 10.79
C SER A 84 13.60 -12.83 11.94
N THR A 85 13.19 -11.58 11.71
CA THR A 85 12.36 -10.88 12.69
C THR A 85 10.93 -11.30 12.44
N ASN A 86 10.36 -12.08 13.36
CA ASN A 86 8.95 -12.41 13.39
C ASN A 86 8.32 -11.65 14.55
N GLY A 87 7.27 -10.89 14.28
CA GLY A 87 6.65 -10.07 15.30
C GLY A 87 5.22 -9.71 15.01
N ASN A 88 4.53 -9.27 16.05
CA ASN A 88 3.15 -8.84 15.99
C ASN A 88 3.08 -7.33 15.75
N LEU A 89 2.03 -6.89 15.05
CA LEU A 89 1.74 -5.50 14.77
C LEU A 89 0.41 -5.12 15.40
N THR A 90 0.32 -3.89 15.93
CA THR A 90 -0.95 -3.27 16.30
C THR A 90 -0.94 -1.82 15.87
N GLY A 91 -2.05 -1.31 15.35
CA GLY A 91 -2.14 0.10 14.98
C GLY A 91 -3.41 0.47 14.24
N GLU A 92 -3.32 1.53 13.45
CA GLU A 92 -4.45 2.16 12.78
C GLU A 92 -4.00 2.93 11.53
N PHE A 93 -4.95 3.24 10.65
CA PHE A 93 -4.71 4.18 9.55
C PHE A 93 -4.83 5.62 10.05
N LYS A 94 -3.82 6.43 9.75
CA LYS A 94 -3.86 7.89 9.83
C LYS A 94 -3.87 8.44 8.40
N GLY A 95 -5.07 8.76 7.92
CA GLY A 95 -5.28 9.09 6.51
C GLY A 95 -5.01 7.87 5.62
N ASP A 96 -4.00 7.98 4.75
CA ASP A 96 -3.57 6.93 3.82
C ASP A 96 -2.41 6.08 4.35
N THR A 97 -1.95 6.34 5.57
CA THR A 97 -0.76 5.69 6.14
C THR A 97 -1.15 4.82 7.32
N LEU A 98 -0.86 3.52 7.22
CA LEU A 98 -0.97 2.58 8.33
C LEU A 98 0.22 2.78 9.28
N MET A 99 -0.07 3.23 10.50
CA MET A 99 0.91 3.44 11.56
C MET A 99 0.77 2.32 12.57
N VAL A 100 1.83 1.53 12.77
CA VAL A 100 1.79 0.34 13.63
C VAL A 100 3.01 0.25 14.53
N ASP A 101 2.80 -0.24 15.75
CA ASP A 101 3.88 -0.67 16.62
C ASP A 101 4.24 -2.13 16.26
N TYR A 102 5.47 -2.36 15.80
CA TYR A 102 5.99 -3.69 15.54
C TYR A 102 6.74 -4.24 16.75
N TYR A 103 6.20 -5.31 17.30
CA TYR A 103 6.73 -5.99 18.46
C TYR A 103 7.44 -7.28 18.06
N PHE A 104 8.74 -7.36 18.27
CA PHE A 104 9.53 -8.54 17.93
C PHE A 104 10.52 -8.90 19.04
N THR A 105 10.92 -10.17 19.06
CA THR A 105 12.05 -10.64 19.85
C THR A 105 13.24 -10.83 18.92
N CYS A 106 14.45 -10.59 19.43
CA CYS A 106 15.68 -10.72 18.66
C CYS A 106 16.70 -11.56 19.45
N GLY A 107 17.40 -12.47 18.75
CA GLY A 107 18.38 -13.36 19.35
C GLY A 107 17.78 -14.49 20.20
N ASN A 108 18.60 -15.08 21.07
CA ASN A 108 18.21 -16.21 21.92
C ASN A 108 17.41 -15.79 23.17
N ASN A 109 17.35 -14.50 23.48
CA ASN A 109 16.64 -13.99 24.65
C ASN A 109 15.18 -13.66 24.28
N LYS A 110 14.27 -14.57 24.62
CA LYS A 110 12.84 -14.43 24.34
C LYS A 110 12.12 -13.47 25.29
N ASP A 111 12.77 -13.04 26.37
CA ASP A 111 12.16 -12.20 27.40
C ASP A 111 12.22 -10.70 27.05
N VAL A 112 13.09 -10.32 26.10
CA VAL A 112 13.22 -8.93 25.65
C VAL A 112 12.35 -8.69 24.42
N LYS A 113 11.31 -7.89 24.60
CA LYS A 113 10.40 -7.44 23.55
C LYS A 113 10.81 -6.05 23.06
N TYR A 114 11.19 -5.96 21.79
CA TYR A 114 11.53 -4.71 21.14
C TYR A 114 10.30 -4.12 20.45
N ILE A 115 10.22 -2.79 20.44
CA ILE A 115 9.19 -2.03 19.71
C ILE A 115 9.88 -1.21 18.62
N ASN A 116 9.47 -1.41 17.38
CA ASN A 116 9.89 -0.61 16.24
C ASN A 116 8.64 -0.04 15.55
N PRO A 117 8.38 1.27 15.62
CA PRO A 117 7.24 1.83 14.91
C PRO A 117 7.48 1.70 13.40
N VAL A 118 6.44 1.30 12.67
CA VAL A 118 6.46 1.11 11.22
C VAL A 118 5.33 1.92 10.60
N ALA A 119 5.63 2.59 9.49
CA ALA A 119 4.66 3.33 8.70
C ALA A 119 4.55 2.69 7.31
N LEU A 120 3.32 2.40 6.87
CA LEU A 120 3.01 1.77 5.59
C LEU A 120 2.02 2.65 4.83
N LEU A 121 2.51 3.34 3.80
CA LEU A 121 1.68 4.19 2.95
C LEU A 121 0.88 3.33 1.98
N HIS A 122 -0.44 3.48 1.99
CA HIS A 122 -1.35 2.80 1.08
C HIS A 122 -1.46 3.55 -0.25
N ARG A 123 -1.16 2.87 -1.36
CA ARG A 123 -1.22 3.40 -2.72
C ARG A 123 -1.76 2.34 -3.66
N GLY A 124 -2.99 2.53 -4.14
CA GLY A 124 -3.70 1.49 -4.89
C GLY A 124 -3.82 0.25 -3.99
N ASP A 125 -3.40 -0.91 -4.50
CA ASP A 125 -3.40 -2.16 -3.72
C ASP A 125 -2.08 -2.42 -2.98
N THR A 126 -1.15 -1.46 -2.99
CA THR A 126 0.20 -1.64 -2.44
C THR A 126 0.39 -0.92 -1.12
N LEU A 127 1.28 -1.46 -0.28
CA LEU A 127 1.73 -0.82 0.95
C LEU A 127 3.23 -0.51 0.85
N ILE A 128 3.61 0.75 1.02
CA ILE A 128 5.01 1.20 0.89
C ILE A 128 5.56 1.48 2.28
N MET A 129 6.59 0.75 2.69
CA MET A 129 7.23 0.97 3.99
C MET A 129 8.02 2.27 3.98
N GLY A 130 7.69 3.17 4.89
CA GLY A 130 8.39 4.44 5.07
C GLY A 130 9.71 4.30 5.82
N ASN A 131 10.65 5.18 5.50
CA ASN A 131 11.86 5.40 6.27
C ASN A 131 11.66 6.67 7.12
N GLY A 132 11.57 6.50 8.43
CA GLY A 132 11.35 7.59 9.38
C GLY A 132 12.45 7.63 10.43
N ARG A 133 12.75 8.84 10.92
CA ARG A 133 13.58 8.99 12.10
C ARG A 133 12.77 8.53 13.32
N ILE A 134 13.37 7.68 14.14
CA ILE A 134 12.78 7.21 15.39
C ILE A 134 13.61 7.68 16.57
N TYR A 135 12.95 7.86 17.71
CA TYR A 135 13.61 8.10 18.99
C TYR A 135 12.95 7.26 20.07
N SER A 136 13.72 6.91 21.10
CA SER A 136 13.22 6.16 22.25
C SER A 136 13.12 7.08 23.45
N TYR A 137 11.96 7.08 24.10
CA TYR A 137 11.69 7.85 25.32
C TYR A 137 10.86 7.01 26.29
N LEU A 138 11.28 6.94 27.55
CA LEU A 138 10.63 6.16 28.62
C LEU A 138 10.29 4.71 28.22
N GLY A 139 11.23 4.03 27.57
CA GLY A 139 11.08 2.61 27.20
C GLY A 139 10.15 2.34 26.02
N ARG A 140 9.69 3.37 25.31
CA ARG A 140 8.91 3.26 24.07
C ARG A 140 9.64 3.95 22.93
N THR A 141 9.46 3.43 21.73
CA THR A 141 10.06 3.98 20.50
C THR A 141 8.97 4.61 19.64
N TYR A 142 9.22 5.81 19.15
CA TYR A 142 8.26 6.60 18.37
C TYR A 142 8.92 7.14 17.11
N PHE A 143 8.11 7.45 16.10
CA PHE A 143 8.54 8.34 15.03
C PHE A 143 8.75 9.76 15.56
N ASP A 144 9.80 10.42 15.10
CA ASP A 144 10.04 11.83 15.35
C ASP A 144 8.93 12.68 14.71
N PRO A 145 8.10 13.40 15.49
CA PRO A 145 7.00 14.18 14.94
C PRO A 145 7.46 15.38 14.10
N HIS A 146 8.74 15.78 14.21
CA HIS A 146 9.32 16.89 13.47
C HIS A 146 10.02 16.46 12.18
N THR A 147 10.23 15.16 11.99
CA THR A 147 10.90 14.62 10.80
C THR A 147 9.88 13.87 9.93
N PRO A 148 9.59 14.33 8.70
CA PRO A 148 8.69 13.62 7.80
C PRO A 148 9.18 12.21 7.47
N ILE A 149 8.25 11.28 7.32
CA ILE A 149 8.54 9.91 6.88
C ILE A 149 8.75 9.91 5.36
N ASP A 150 9.89 9.36 4.90
CA ASP A 150 10.23 9.24 3.49
C ASP A 150 9.76 7.90 2.91
N PHE A 151 8.78 7.95 2.01
CA PHE A 151 8.28 6.77 1.28
C PHE A 151 8.93 6.55 -0.09
N LYS A 152 9.80 7.46 -0.54
CA LYS A 152 10.54 7.33 -1.81
C LYS A 152 11.71 6.36 -1.64
N LYS A 153 12.46 6.48 -0.54
CA LYS A 153 13.59 5.60 -0.19
C LYS A 153 13.15 4.33 0.56
N SER A 154 12.05 3.73 0.10
CA SER A 154 11.47 2.55 0.72
C SER A 154 12.27 1.30 0.39
N LYS A 155 12.60 0.51 1.42
CA LYS A 155 13.18 -0.83 1.24
C LYS A 155 12.11 -1.81 0.77
N PHE A 156 10.96 -1.87 1.43
CA PHE A 156 9.90 -2.84 1.11
C PHE A 156 8.66 -2.16 0.53
N ARG A 157 8.31 -2.58 -0.69
CA ARG A 157 7.02 -2.32 -1.33
C ARG A 157 6.23 -3.62 -1.35
N PHE A 158 5.18 -3.66 -0.54
CA PHE A 158 4.34 -4.83 -0.34
C PHE A 158 3.26 -4.91 -1.41
N LEU A 159 3.20 -6.07 -2.06
CA LEU A 159 2.19 -6.43 -3.05
C LEU A 159 1.19 -7.40 -2.43
N PRO A 160 -0.10 -7.29 -2.78
CA PRO A 160 -1.14 -8.17 -2.24
C PRO A 160 -0.93 -9.59 -2.76
N VAL A 161 -1.11 -10.57 -1.88
CA VAL A 161 -1.19 -11.99 -2.24
C VAL A 161 -2.63 -12.27 -2.66
N LYS A 162 -2.82 -12.57 -3.95
CA LYS A 162 -4.13 -13.04 -4.44
C LYS A 162 -4.39 -14.42 -3.84
N LYS A 163 -5.59 -14.60 -3.28
CA LYS A 163 -6.11 -15.91 -2.90
C LYS A 163 -6.73 -16.60 -4.11
#